data_AF-A0A2S7K1J1-F1
#
_entry.id   AF-A0A2S7K1J1-F1
#
_cell.length_a   1.000
_cell.length_b   1.000
_cell.length_c   1.000
_cell.angle_alpha   90.00
_cell.angle_beta   90.00
_cell.angle_gamma   90.00
#
_symmetry.space_group_name_H-M   'P 1'
#
loop_
_entity.id
_entity.type
_entity.pdbx_description
1 polymer ?
#
loop_
_entity_poly.entity_id
_entity_poly.type
_entity_poly.pdbx_seq_one_letter_code
_entity_poly.pdbx_strand_id
1 'polypeptide(L)'
;MVRALLILAAVNAVLSIPMAMLVKRDFAERGRVSLSMAVWTGAAMHGNALLLFAIAWFDRGSLGDLGEFTVAAGGLFAFAGAMLIYLGRSAYADFSRVYGLKEDELIERGVYRWSRNRQYVGYALFLGGVSLIAMSIWAFSLALLFALFIHCYIVAVEEPHLRAAFGKAYEAYVVRTARYFGLPSGRRHIDINEKL
;
A
#
# COMPACT_ATOMS: atom_id res chain seq x y z
N MET A 1 14.70 14.09 -20.98
CA MET A 1 13.76 14.27 -19.85
C MET A 1 13.45 12.95 -19.13
N VAL A 2 12.81 11.96 -19.77
CA VAL A 2 12.46 10.67 -19.14
C VAL A 2 13.65 9.98 -18.44
N ARG A 3 14.85 9.96 -19.06
CA ARG A 3 16.07 9.42 -18.44
C ARG A 3 16.41 10.07 -17.09
N ALA A 4 16.27 11.39 -16.97
CA ALA A 4 16.54 12.10 -15.72
C ALA A 4 15.51 11.74 -14.64
N LEU A 5 14.23 11.60 -15.02
CA LEU A 5 13.17 11.16 -14.11
C LEU A 5 13.38 9.73 -13.63
N LEU A 6 13.84 8.83 -14.51
CA LEU A 6 14.19 7.45 -14.14
C LEU A 6 15.36 7.41 -13.15
N ILE A 7 16.38 8.24 -13.34
CA ILE A 7 17.49 8.37 -12.38
C ILE A 7 16.96 8.87 -11.03
N LEU A 8 16.10 9.89 -11.01
CA LEU A 8 15.50 10.40 -9.78
C LEU A 8 14.63 9.34 -9.08
N ALA A 9 13.85 8.57 -9.84
CA ALA A 9 13.04 7.46 -9.31
C ALA A 9 13.93 6.37 -8.71
N ALA A 10 15.02 6.01 -9.39
CA ALA A 10 15.98 5.05 -8.87
C ALA A 10 16.66 5.53 -7.59
N VAL A 11 17.10 6.80 -7.54
CA VAL A 11 17.69 7.40 -6.33
C VAL A 11 16.68 7.38 -5.18
N ASN A 12 15.44 7.81 -5.41
CA ASN A 12 14.41 7.83 -4.38
C ASN A 12 14.02 6.41 -3.91
N ALA A 13 14.00 5.43 -4.81
CA ALA A 13 13.79 4.02 -4.47
C ALA A 13 14.96 3.46 -3.63
N VAL A 14 16.20 3.77 -3.98
CA VAL A 14 17.40 3.38 -3.21
C VAL A 14 17.37 3.98 -1.81
N LEU A 15 17.01 5.26 -1.69
CA LEU A 15 16.81 5.90 -0.39
C LEU A 15 15.72 5.19 0.43
N SER A 16 14.72 4.58 -0.21
CA SER A 16 13.65 3.82 0.46
C SER A 16 14.07 2.42 0.92
N ILE A 17 15.23 1.89 0.51
CA ILE A 17 15.69 0.53 0.90
C ILE A 17 15.84 0.37 2.42
N PRO A 18 16.57 1.24 3.14
CA PRO A 18 16.71 1.10 4.60
C PRO A 18 15.37 1.30 5.34
N MET A 19 14.33 1.81 4.67
CA MET A 19 13.06 2.15 5.29
C MET A 19 12.42 0.98 6.01
N ALA A 20 12.34 -0.18 5.36
CA ALA A 20 11.72 -1.35 5.96
C ALA A 20 12.45 -1.77 7.26
N MET A 21 13.79 -1.70 7.25
CA MET A 21 14.61 -2.05 8.42
C MET A 21 14.44 -1.04 9.56
N LEU A 22 14.45 0.25 9.23
CA LEU A 22 14.32 1.32 10.22
C LEU A 22 12.92 1.36 10.84
N VAL A 23 11.87 1.17 10.04
CA VAL A 23 10.49 1.06 10.54
C VAL A 23 10.34 -0.18 11.40
N LYS A 24 10.90 -1.32 10.99
CA LYS A 24 10.91 -2.54 11.82
C LYS A 24 11.60 -2.32 13.17
N ARG A 25 12.70 -1.56 13.18
CA ARG A 25 13.38 -1.18 14.43
C ARG A 25 12.52 -0.27 15.30
N ASP A 26 11.90 0.76 14.72
CA ASP A 26 10.97 1.64 15.45
C ASP A 26 9.83 0.85 16.08
N PHE A 27 9.24 -0.10 15.35
CA PHE A 27 8.23 -0.99 15.89
C PHE A 27 8.74 -1.86 17.05
N ALA A 28 9.95 -2.41 16.95
CA ALA A 28 10.53 -3.23 18.02
C ALA A 28 10.87 -2.42 19.28
N GLU A 29 11.38 -1.20 19.12
CA GLU A 29 11.82 -0.35 20.24
C GLU A 29 10.69 0.44 20.89
N ARG A 30 9.69 0.85 20.11
CA ARG A 30 8.68 1.83 20.52
C ARG A 30 7.24 1.32 20.42
N GLY A 31 7.02 0.20 19.75
CA GLY A 31 5.68 -0.29 19.41
C GLY A 31 4.95 0.56 18.36
N ARG A 32 5.63 1.54 17.75
CA ARG A 32 5.07 2.49 16.78
C ARG A 32 6.17 3.14 15.95
N VAL A 33 5.81 3.67 14.80
CA VAL A 33 6.70 4.46 13.93
C VAL A 33 6.98 5.83 14.56
N SER A 34 8.23 6.29 14.49
CA SER A 34 8.57 7.65 14.91
C SER A 34 8.09 8.71 13.92
N LEU A 35 7.88 9.94 14.38
CA LEU A 35 7.41 11.04 13.49
C LEU A 35 8.37 11.30 12.34
N SER A 36 9.68 11.34 12.61
CA SER A 36 10.71 11.53 11.57
C SER A 36 10.65 10.41 10.54
N MET A 37 10.49 9.17 10.98
CA MET A 37 10.34 8.02 10.10
C MET A 37 9.06 8.12 9.27
N ALA A 38 7.92 8.46 9.87
CA ALA A 38 6.65 8.63 9.16
C ALA A 38 6.69 9.76 8.12
N VAL A 39 7.34 10.89 8.43
CA VAL A 39 7.54 11.99 7.48
C VAL A 39 8.42 11.53 6.31
N TRP A 40 9.53 10.85 6.60
CA TRP A 40 10.45 10.39 5.57
C TRP A 40 9.87 9.28 4.70
N THR A 41 9.19 8.28 5.29
CA THR A 41 8.49 7.23 4.53
C THR A 41 7.38 7.83 3.68
N GLY A 42 6.63 8.79 4.24
CA GLY A 42 5.64 9.57 3.50
C GLY A 42 6.26 10.27 2.30
N ALA A 43 7.32 11.06 2.50
CA ALA A 43 8.01 11.76 1.43
C ALA A 43 8.55 10.80 0.36
N ALA A 44 9.17 9.69 0.76
CA ALA A 44 9.72 8.70 -0.15
C ALA A 44 8.64 8.02 -1.00
N MET A 45 7.52 7.59 -0.37
CA MET A 45 6.41 6.95 -1.07
C MET A 45 5.67 7.91 -2.01
N HIS A 46 5.33 9.11 -1.55
CA HIS A 46 4.66 10.11 -2.40
C HIS A 46 5.60 10.65 -3.48
N GLY A 47 6.91 10.75 -3.20
CA GLY A 47 7.93 11.10 -4.20
C GLY A 47 7.97 10.10 -5.35
N ASN A 48 7.94 8.79 -5.06
CA ASN A 48 7.85 7.75 -6.10
C ASN A 48 6.54 7.87 -6.91
N ALA A 49 5.42 8.16 -6.27
CA ALA A 49 4.14 8.35 -6.97
C ALA A 49 4.17 9.58 -7.90
N LEU A 50 4.72 10.71 -7.44
CA LEU A 50 4.87 11.93 -8.26
C LEU A 50 5.82 11.69 -9.44
N LEU A 51 6.93 10.98 -9.22
CA LEU A 51 7.85 10.60 -10.29
C LEU A 51 7.18 9.65 -11.29
N LEU A 52 6.35 8.71 -10.84
CA LEU A 52 5.54 7.88 -11.72
C LEU A 52 4.60 8.73 -12.58
N PHE A 53 3.89 9.71 -12.01
CA PHE A 53 3.02 10.60 -12.81
C PHE A 53 3.80 11.42 -13.84
N ALA A 54 4.95 11.95 -13.45
CA ALA A 54 5.82 12.68 -14.37
C ALA A 54 6.33 11.78 -15.50
N ILE A 55 6.78 10.56 -15.18
CA ILE A 55 7.22 9.58 -16.17
C ILE A 55 6.06 9.18 -17.08
N ALA A 56 4.89 8.86 -16.52
CA ALA A 56 3.69 8.54 -17.28
C ALA A 56 3.33 9.66 -18.27
N TRP A 57 3.47 10.92 -17.87
CA TRP A 57 3.20 12.06 -18.74
C TRP A 57 4.22 12.19 -19.89
N PHE A 58 5.52 12.08 -19.58
CA PHE A 58 6.58 12.33 -20.55
C PHE A 58 7.00 11.12 -21.39
N ASP A 59 6.63 9.91 -20.96
CA ASP A 59 6.87 8.63 -21.65
C ASP A 59 5.56 8.05 -22.23
N ARG A 60 4.49 8.85 -22.30
CA ARG A 60 3.19 8.38 -22.79
C ARG A 60 3.26 7.81 -24.21
N GLY A 61 2.60 6.68 -24.43
CA GLY A 61 2.57 5.98 -25.70
C GLY A 61 3.79 5.10 -26.00
N SER A 62 4.75 5.00 -25.07
CA SER A 62 5.96 4.18 -25.29
C SER A 62 5.70 2.69 -25.42
N LEU A 63 4.58 2.20 -24.86
CA LEU A 63 4.14 0.80 -24.92
C LEU A 63 3.15 0.52 -26.07
N GLY A 64 2.65 1.57 -26.73
CA GLY A 64 1.68 1.47 -27.81
C GLY A 64 0.72 2.66 -27.85
N ASP A 65 -0.18 2.64 -28.83
CA ASP A 65 -1.10 3.75 -29.07
C ASP A 65 -2.07 3.98 -27.90
N LEU A 66 -2.37 5.26 -27.67
CA LEU A 66 -3.37 5.70 -26.71
C LEU A 66 -4.75 5.56 -27.34
N GLY A 67 -5.42 4.44 -27.06
CA GLY A 67 -6.78 4.16 -27.51
C GLY A 67 -7.84 4.52 -26.46
N GLU A 68 -9.07 4.75 -26.90
CA GLU A 68 -10.21 4.98 -26.00
C GLU A 68 -10.38 3.85 -24.99
N PHE A 69 -10.16 2.61 -25.43
CA PHE A 69 -10.23 1.43 -24.57
C PHE A 69 -9.18 1.45 -23.44
N THR A 70 -7.92 1.78 -23.73
CA THR A 70 -6.86 1.81 -22.71
C THR A 70 -7.08 2.94 -21.72
N VAL A 71 -7.55 4.10 -22.18
CA VAL A 71 -7.94 5.22 -21.33
C VAL A 71 -9.14 4.85 -20.44
N ALA A 72 -10.18 4.22 -20.99
CA ALA A 72 -11.36 3.81 -20.23
C ALA A 72 -11.03 2.74 -19.19
N ALA A 73 -10.30 1.69 -19.58
CA ALA A 73 -9.87 0.62 -18.68
C ALA A 73 -8.93 1.14 -17.58
N GLY A 74 -7.96 1.98 -17.95
CA GLY A 74 -7.04 2.60 -17.01
C GLY A 74 -7.74 3.56 -16.05
N GLY A 75 -8.72 4.33 -16.55
CA GLY A 75 -9.59 5.20 -15.74
C GLY A 75 -10.41 4.40 -14.73
N LEU A 76 -10.99 3.28 -15.14
CA LEU A 76 -11.71 2.37 -14.25
C LEU A 76 -10.81 1.83 -13.14
N PHE A 77 -9.59 1.35 -13.47
CA PHE A 77 -8.64 0.87 -12.47
C PHE A 77 -8.15 1.98 -11.54
N ALA A 78 -7.86 3.17 -12.08
CA ALA A 78 -7.48 4.33 -11.28
C ALA A 78 -8.60 4.70 -10.30
N PHE A 79 -9.83 4.81 -10.77
CA PHE A 79 -10.97 5.13 -9.91
C PHE A 79 -11.22 4.06 -8.84
N ALA A 80 -11.24 2.78 -9.22
CA ALA A 80 -11.41 1.68 -8.27
C ALA A 80 -10.28 1.66 -7.22
N GLY A 81 -9.04 1.91 -7.64
CA GLY A 81 -7.88 2.01 -6.76
C GLY A 81 -8.00 3.17 -5.77
N ALA A 82 -8.35 4.37 -6.26
CA ALA A 82 -8.58 5.54 -5.44
C ALA A 82 -9.70 5.32 -4.40
N MET A 83 -10.78 4.67 -4.80
CA MET A 83 -11.88 4.32 -3.90
C MET A 83 -11.41 3.36 -2.78
N LEU A 84 -10.64 2.33 -3.11
CA LEU A 84 -10.10 1.41 -2.10
C LEU A 84 -9.12 2.10 -1.13
N ILE A 85 -8.31 3.03 -1.62
CA ILE A 85 -7.41 3.83 -0.77
C ILE A 85 -8.24 4.70 0.18
N TYR A 86 -9.24 5.42 -0.35
CA TYR A 86 -10.11 6.27 0.44
C TYR A 86 -10.83 5.48 1.54
N LEU A 87 -11.49 4.38 1.17
CA LEU A 87 -12.21 3.54 2.12
C LEU A 87 -11.28 2.90 3.14
N GLY A 88 -10.08 2.45 2.73
CA GLY A 88 -9.06 1.93 3.63
C GLY A 88 -8.63 2.97 4.67
N ARG A 89 -8.23 4.16 4.23
CA ARG A 89 -7.81 5.24 5.13
C ARG A 89 -8.94 5.70 6.05
N SER A 90 -10.18 5.75 5.55
CA SER A 90 -11.34 6.12 6.36
C SER A 90 -11.63 5.12 7.47
N ALA A 91 -11.31 3.83 7.27
CA ALA A 91 -11.54 2.80 8.28
C ALA A 91 -10.69 3.02 9.55
N TYR A 92 -9.49 3.61 9.43
CA TYR A 92 -8.64 3.91 10.58
C TYR A 92 -9.19 5.03 11.47
N ALA A 93 -10.03 5.92 10.92
CA ALA A 93 -10.64 7.09 11.57
C ALA A 93 -9.68 8.10 12.23
N ASP A 94 -8.39 7.79 12.34
CA ASP A 94 -7.33 8.60 12.96
C ASP A 94 -6.10 8.59 12.04
N PHE A 95 -5.64 9.78 11.66
CA PHE A 95 -4.45 9.95 10.82
C PHE A 95 -3.20 9.33 11.45
N SER A 96 -3.08 9.37 12.78
CA SER A 96 -1.93 8.82 13.50
C SER A 96 -1.77 7.32 13.27
N ARG A 97 -2.88 6.58 13.17
CA ARG A 97 -2.85 5.14 12.88
C ARG A 97 -2.46 4.85 11.44
N VAL A 98 -2.92 5.69 10.50
CA VAL A 98 -2.60 5.52 9.07
C VAL A 98 -1.10 5.63 8.77
N TYR A 99 -0.36 6.39 9.58
CA TYR A 99 1.11 6.53 9.45
C TYR A 99 1.88 5.70 10.48
N GLY A 100 1.21 4.83 11.23
CA GLY A 100 1.83 3.98 12.25
C GLY A 100 2.35 4.74 13.48
N LEU A 101 1.93 6.00 13.68
CA LEU A 101 2.29 6.81 14.85
C LEU A 101 1.54 6.39 16.12
N LYS A 102 0.51 5.53 15.96
CA LYS A 102 -0.37 5.03 17.02
C LYS A 102 -0.82 3.62 16.68
N GLU A 103 -0.57 2.67 17.59
CA GLU A 103 -0.90 1.24 17.43
C GLU A 103 -1.74 0.77 18.63
N ASP A 104 -2.97 1.30 18.75
CA ASP A 104 -3.87 1.07 19.88
C ASP A 104 -5.08 0.20 19.53
N GLU A 105 -5.29 -0.12 18.25
CA GLU A 105 -6.48 -0.81 17.77
C GLU A 105 -6.20 -1.61 16.50
N LEU A 106 -6.55 -2.89 16.50
CA LEU A 106 -6.52 -3.71 15.29
C LEU A 106 -7.73 -3.38 14.40
N ILE A 107 -7.48 -2.82 13.21
CA ILE A 107 -8.55 -2.38 12.31
C ILE A 107 -9.02 -3.54 11.41
N GLU A 108 -10.25 -3.98 11.65
CA GLU A 108 -10.84 -5.14 10.96
C GLU A 108 -12.19 -4.84 10.29
N ARG A 109 -12.63 -3.58 10.38
CA ARG A 109 -13.92 -3.10 9.86
C ARG A 109 -13.81 -2.54 8.44
N GLY A 110 -14.97 -2.29 7.83
CA GLY A 110 -15.04 -1.68 6.50
C GLY A 110 -14.36 -2.57 5.46
N VAL A 111 -13.41 -2.03 4.70
CA VAL A 111 -12.72 -2.78 3.64
C VAL A 111 -11.81 -3.90 4.16
N TYR A 112 -11.42 -3.82 5.43
CA TYR A 112 -10.49 -4.74 6.08
C TYR A 112 -11.13 -6.09 6.43
N ARG A 113 -12.47 -6.19 6.46
CA ARG A 113 -13.20 -7.47 6.64
C ARG A 113 -12.97 -8.48 5.51
N TRP A 114 -12.52 -8.00 4.34
CA TRP A 114 -12.31 -8.82 3.15
C TRP A 114 -10.85 -9.20 2.98
N SER A 115 -9.95 -8.27 3.33
CA SER A 115 -8.53 -8.39 3.10
C SER A 115 -7.76 -7.47 4.03
N ARG A 116 -6.68 -8.00 4.63
CA ARG A 116 -5.85 -7.25 5.58
C ARG A 116 -5.09 -6.10 4.95
N ASN A 117 -4.88 -6.14 3.63
CA ASN A 117 -4.06 -5.17 2.90
C ASN A 117 -4.84 -4.55 1.73
N ARG A 118 -6.16 -4.34 1.89
CA ARG A 118 -7.02 -3.86 0.79
C ARG A 118 -6.62 -2.48 0.27
N GLN A 119 -6.14 -1.59 1.14
CA GLN A 119 -5.59 -0.29 0.76
C GLN A 119 -4.38 -0.41 -0.18
N TYR A 120 -3.50 -1.40 0.04
CA TYR A 120 -2.34 -1.65 -0.81
C TYR A 120 -2.71 -2.19 -2.20
N VAL A 121 -3.77 -3.00 -2.29
CA VAL A 121 -4.38 -3.35 -3.58
C VAL A 121 -4.90 -2.10 -4.29
N GLY A 122 -5.48 -1.16 -3.54
CA GLY A 122 -5.90 0.14 -4.06
C GLY A 122 -4.75 0.93 -4.69
N TYR A 123 -3.60 1.01 -4.02
CA TYR A 123 -2.41 1.66 -4.59
C TYR A 123 -1.91 0.97 -5.88
N ALA A 124 -1.88 -0.36 -5.91
CA ALA A 124 -1.47 -1.10 -7.11
C ALA A 124 -2.41 -0.84 -8.31
N LEU A 125 -3.73 -0.87 -8.07
CA LEU A 125 -4.73 -0.55 -9.09
C LEU A 125 -4.64 0.90 -9.55
N PHE A 126 -4.44 1.83 -8.61
CA PHE A 126 -4.35 3.25 -8.92
C PHE A 126 -3.15 3.56 -9.83
N LEU A 127 -1.95 3.15 -9.42
CA LEU A 127 -0.71 3.40 -10.16
C LEU A 127 -0.68 2.62 -11.49
N GLY A 128 -1.19 1.38 -11.49
CA GLY A 128 -1.33 0.59 -12.71
C GLY A 128 -2.33 1.19 -13.69
N GLY A 129 -3.45 1.72 -13.20
CA GLY A 129 -4.44 2.43 -14.00
C GLY A 129 -3.88 3.69 -14.66
N VAL A 130 -3.12 4.50 -13.91
CA VAL A 130 -2.42 5.68 -14.48
C VAL A 130 -1.39 5.26 -15.54
N SER A 131 -0.68 4.16 -15.29
CA SER A 131 0.31 3.63 -16.24
C SER A 131 -0.36 3.11 -17.52
N LEU A 132 -1.55 2.53 -17.42
CA LEU A 132 -2.37 2.07 -18.54
C LEU A 132 -2.94 3.23 -19.35
N ILE A 133 -3.47 4.28 -18.69
CA ILE A 133 -3.91 5.52 -19.35
C ILE A 133 -2.78 6.12 -20.18
N ALA A 134 -1.56 6.11 -19.65
CA ALA A 134 -0.39 6.65 -20.32
C ALA A 134 0.22 5.70 -21.36
N MET A 135 -0.12 4.41 -21.38
CA MET A 135 0.60 3.37 -22.14
C MET A 135 2.13 3.52 -22.02
N SER A 136 2.63 3.70 -20.79
CA SER A 136 4.05 3.92 -20.52
C SER A 136 4.71 2.68 -19.90
N ILE A 137 5.72 2.13 -20.59
CA ILE A 137 6.49 0.97 -20.10
C ILE A 137 7.18 1.27 -18.77
N TRP A 138 7.70 2.48 -18.61
CA TRP A 138 8.42 2.89 -17.41
C TRP A 138 7.49 3.14 -16.23
N ALA A 139 6.31 3.73 -16.47
CA ALA A 139 5.30 3.89 -15.43
C ALA A 139 4.79 2.52 -14.93
N PHE A 140 4.52 1.58 -15.85
CA PHE A 140 4.15 0.20 -15.48
C PHE A 140 5.23 -0.49 -14.67
N SER A 141 6.50 -0.36 -15.09
CA SER A 141 7.63 -0.94 -14.38
C SER A 141 7.73 -0.41 -12.95
N LEU A 142 7.56 0.89 -12.75
CA LEU A 142 7.55 1.51 -11.43
C LEU A 142 6.35 1.08 -10.58
N ALA A 143 5.15 0.98 -11.17
CA ALA A 143 3.96 0.48 -10.48
C ALA A 143 4.17 -0.97 -9.98
N LEU A 144 4.77 -1.83 -10.82
CA LEU A 144 5.08 -3.21 -10.47
C LEU A 144 6.14 -3.29 -9.36
N LEU A 145 7.23 -2.53 -9.49
CA LEU A 145 8.29 -2.48 -8.47
C LEU A 145 7.75 -1.97 -7.13
N PHE A 146 6.87 -0.97 -7.15
CA PHE A 146 6.19 -0.48 -5.95
C PHE A 146 5.32 -1.58 -5.32
N ALA A 147 4.52 -2.31 -6.10
CA ALA A 147 3.69 -3.40 -5.60
C ALA A 147 4.53 -4.53 -4.97
N LEU A 148 5.66 -4.88 -5.59
CA LEU A 148 6.61 -5.86 -5.04
C LEU A 148 7.26 -5.37 -3.74
N PHE A 149 7.70 -4.12 -3.71
CA PHE A 149 8.28 -3.51 -2.51
C PHE A 149 7.28 -3.52 -1.35
N ILE A 150 6.03 -3.13 -1.61
CA ILE A 150 4.96 -3.15 -0.61
C ILE A 150 4.65 -4.57 -0.15
N HIS A 151 4.63 -5.56 -1.05
CA HIS A 151 4.48 -6.96 -0.66
C HIS A 151 5.57 -7.40 0.33
N CYS A 152 6.84 -7.11 0.00
CA CYS A 152 7.97 -7.42 0.87
C CYS A 152 7.85 -6.69 2.22
N TYR A 153 7.48 -5.42 2.22
CA TYR A 153 7.26 -4.63 3.44
C TYR A 153 6.17 -5.24 4.32
N ILE A 154 5.01 -5.59 3.76
CA ILE A 154 3.89 -6.20 4.48
C ILE A 154 4.36 -7.48 5.18
N VAL A 155 5.01 -8.38 4.43
CA VAL A 155 5.40 -9.70 4.95
C VAL A 155 6.55 -9.63 5.96
N ALA A 156 7.52 -8.74 5.75
CA ALA A 156 8.74 -8.69 6.56
C ALA A 156 8.66 -7.74 7.77
N VAL A 157 7.74 -6.78 7.74
CA VAL A 157 7.64 -5.70 8.72
C VAL A 157 6.24 -5.63 9.35
N GLU A 158 5.20 -5.40 8.54
CA GLU A 158 3.86 -5.08 9.05
C GLU A 158 3.17 -6.27 9.70
N GLU A 159 3.03 -7.41 9.00
CA GLU A 159 2.34 -8.58 9.57
C GLU A 159 3.07 -9.14 10.82
N PRO A 160 4.41 -9.20 10.87
CA PRO A 160 5.13 -9.56 12.11
C PRO A 160 4.89 -8.57 13.25
N HIS A 161 4.86 -7.27 12.95
CA HIS A 161 4.57 -6.25 13.96
C HIS A 161 3.16 -6.40 14.52
N LEU A 162 2.14 -6.51 13.65
CA LEU A 162 0.75 -6.71 14.07
C LEU A 162 0.56 -7.99 14.88
N ARG A 163 1.28 -9.07 14.51
CA ARG A 163 1.30 -10.31 15.28
C ARG A 163 1.88 -10.11 16.68
N ALA A 164 2.97 -9.34 16.80
CA ALA A 164 3.58 -9.03 18.09
C ALA A 164 2.70 -8.11 18.94
N ALA A 165 2.05 -7.12 18.32
CA ALA A 165 1.22 -6.12 19.01
C ALA A 165 -0.13 -6.68 19.49
N PHE A 166 -0.80 -7.50 18.68
CA PHE A 166 -2.17 -7.95 18.94
C PHE A 166 -2.32 -9.47 19.18
N GLY A 167 -1.26 -10.25 18.99
CA GLY A 167 -1.23 -11.68 19.31
C GLY A 167 -2.40 -12.48 18.73
N LYS A 168 -3.18 -13.12 19.62
CA LYS A 168 -4.32 -13.99 19.24
C LYS A 168 -5.38 -13.27 18.42
N ALA A 169 -5.61 -11.98 18.65
CA ALA A 169 -6.59 -11.21 17.86
C ALA A 169 -6.16 -11.14 16.39
N TYR A 170 -4.86 -10.89 16.14
CA TYR A 170 -4.32 -10.88 14.79
C TYR A 170 -4.29 -12.27 14.14
N GLU A 171 -3.97 -13.34 14.88
CA GLU A 171 -4.05 -14.70 14.34
C GLU A 171 -5.48 -15.06 13.91
N ALA A 172 -6.47 -14.71 14.74
CA ALA A 172 -7.87 -14.89 14.36
C ALA A 172 -8.21 -14.08 13.10
N TYR A 173 -7.65 -12.87 12.98
CA TYR A 173 -7.82 -12.01 11.80
C TYR A 173 -7.24 -12.63 10.54
N VAL A 174 -6.05 -13.22 10.64
CA VAL A 174 -5.38 -13.91 9.54
C VAL A 174 -6.24 -15.05 8.99
N VAL A 175 -6.91 -15.81 9.85
CA VAL A 175 -7.77 -16.95 9.46
C VAL A 175 -9.04 -16.50 8.74
N ARG A 176 -9.63 -15.34 9.09
CA ARG A 176 -10.92 -14.87 8.54
C ARG A 176 -10.78 -14.06 7.25
N THR A 177 -9.58 -13.62 6.89
CA THR A 177 -9.35 -12.72 5.75
C THR A 177 -8.26 -13.24 4.83
N ALA A 178 -8.26 -12.78 3.57
CA ALA A 178 -7.11 -12.98 2.69
C ALA A 178 -6.07 -11.89 2.92
N ARG A 179 -4.84 -12.12 2.44
CA ARG A 179 -3.81 -11.07 2.45
C ARG A 179 -4.14 -9.93 1.48
N TYR A 180 -4.61 -10.24 0.26
CA TYR A 180 -4.87 -9.25 -0.81
C TYR A 180 -6.28 -9.37 -1.40
N PHE A 181 -6.58 -10.52 -2.00
CA PHE A 181 -7.86 -10.80 -2.66
C PHE A 181 -8.62 -11.83 -1.86
N GLY A 182 -9.69 -11.42 -1.18
CA GLY A 182 -10.51 -12.29 -0.35
C GLY A 182 -11.98 -11.92 -0.44
N LEU A 183 -12.82 -12.96 -0.36
CA LEU A 183 -14.25 -12.82 -0.09
C LEU A 183 -14.45 -12.80 1.43
N PRO A 184 -15.50 -12.15 1.94
CA PRO A 184 -15.75 -12.13 3.37
C PRO A 184 -16.02 -13.57 3.83
N SER A 185 -15.17 -14.11 4.71
CA SER A 185 -15.50 -15.39 5.33
C SER A 185 -16.69 -15.17 6.26
N GLY A 186 -17.73 -16.00 6.17
CA GLY A 186 -18.90 -15.93 7.06
C GLY A 186 -18.61 -16.32 8.52
N ARG A 187 -17.34 -16.52 8.90
CA ARG A 187 -16.94 -16.85 10.26
C ARG A 187 -17.04 -15.60 11.13
N ARG A 188 -18.12 -15.51 11.90
CA ARG A 188 -18.36 -14.45 12.89
C ARG A 188 -17.26 -14.43 13.96
N HIS A 189 -17.06 -13.25 14.55
CA HIS A 189 -16.27 -13.04 15.76
C HIS A 189 -16.70 -14.07 16.81
N ILE A 190 -15.82 -15.01 17.15
CA ILE A 190 -16.00 -15.84 18.35
C ILE A 190 -15.28 -15.06 19.42
N ASP A 191 -16.01 -14.40 20.31
CA ASP A 191 -15.43 -13.81 21.51
C ASP A 191 -14.84 -14.93 22.36
N ILE A 192 -13.51 -15.02 22.35
CA ILE A 192 -12.76 -16.01 23.11
C ILE A 192 -12.70 -15.66 24.61
N ASN A 193 -13.37 -14.57 25.02
CA ASN A 193 -13.46 -14.10 26.39
C ASN A 193 -14.71 -14.59 27.15
N GLU A 194 -15.50 -15.50 26.57
CA GLU A 194 -16.69 -16.07 27.24
C GLU A 194 -16.45 -17.45 27.89
N LYS A 195 -15.18 -17.88 28.06
CA LYS A 195 -14.83 -19.20 28.62
C LYS A 195 -13.68 -19.24 29.63
N LEU A 196 -13.55 -18.21 30.48
CA LEU A 196 -12.76 -18.32 31.72
C LEU A 196 -13.52 -17.66 32.87
#